data_AF-A0A1M7GGZ1-F1
#
_entry.id   AF-A0A1M7GGZ1-F1
#
_cell.length_a   1.000
_cell.length_b   1.000
_cell.length_c   1.000
_cell.angle_alpha   90.00
_cell.angle_beta   90.00
_cell.angle_gamma   90.00
#
_symmetry.space_group_name_H-M   'P 1'
#
loop_
_entity.id
_entity.type
_entity.pdbx_description
1 polymer ?
#
loop_
_entity_poly.entity_id
_entity_poly.type
_entity_poly.pdbx_seq_one_letter_code
_entity_poly.pdbx_strand_id
1 'polypeptide(L)'
;MNYFHDTLLAYGFRQVRENFYTREADAGRGGTVFGLTNEDDRPRKLLLWQAQRVLLQGDAVTLAALEQVLGRVLAPELPRKVA
;
A
#
# COMPACT_ATOMS: atom_id res chain seq x y z
N MET A 1 14.62 0.66 -9.83
CA MET A 1 13.70 -0.34 -9.21
C MET A 1 13.07 0.32 -7.99
N ASN A 2 11.85 0.83 -8.16
CA ASN A 2 11.04 1.43 -7.11
C ASN A 2 10.17 0.31 -6.53
N TYR A 3 10.57 -0.23 -5.38
CA TYR A 3 9.79 -1.33 -4.79
C TYR A 3 8.41 -0.90 -4.31
N PHE A 4 8.15 0.39 -4.01
CA PHE A 4 6.79 0.81 -3.67
C PHE A 4 5.87 0.64 -4.87
N HIS A 5 6.29 1.10 -6.05
CA HIS A 5 5.53 0.96 -7.27
C HIS A 5 5.23 -0.51 -7.56
N ASP A 6 6.28 -1.33 -7.66
CA ASP A 6 6.16 -2.75 -8.00
C ASP A 6 5.29 -3.50 -6.97
N THR A 7 5.48 -3.22 -5.68
CA THR A 7 4.71 -3.87 -4.61
C THR A 7 3.26 -3.41 -4.60
N LEU A 8 2.97 -2.11 -4.69
CA LEU A 8 1.60 -1.61 -4.69
C LEU A 8 0.81 -2.17 -5.88
N LEU A 9 1.41 -2.25 -7.07
CA LEU A 9 0.78 -2.89 -8.22
C LEU A 9 0.54 -4.39 -7.99
N ALA A 10 1.49 -5.12 -7.41
CA ALA A 10 1.33 -6.55 -7.09
C ALA A 10 0.19 -6.80 -6.09
N TYR A 11 -0.09 -5.84 -5.20
CA TYR A 11 -1.20 -5.87 -4.27
C TYR A 11 -2.48 -5.21 -4.82
N GLY A 12 -2.60 -5.01 -6.13
CA GLY A 12 -3.83 -4.58 -6.79
C GLY A 12 -4.13 -3.09 -6.68
N PHE A 13 -3.16 -2.25 -6.34
CA PHE A 13 -3.30 -0.82 -6.49
C PHE A 13 -3.17 -0.41 -7.96
N ARG A 14 -3.88 0.65 -8.32
CA ARG A 14 -3.74 1.36 -9.59
C ARG A 14 -3.05 2.68 -9.33
N GLN A 15 -2.08 3.03 -10.16
CA GLN A 15 -1.52 4.37 -10.17
C GLN A 15 -2.47 5.34 -10.88
N VAL A 16 -2.92 6.39 -10.18
CA VAL A 16 -3.83 7.40 -10.75
C VAL A 16 -3.04 8.58 -11.32
N ARG A 17 -1.94 8.94 -10.66
CA ARG A 17 -0.93 9.90 -11.13
C ARG A 17 0.42 9.55 -10.53
N GLU A 18 1.46 10.27 -10.93
CA GLU A 18 2.79 10.10 -10.35
C GLU A 18 2.72 10.07 -8.81
N ASN A 19 3.39 9.08 -8.23
CA ASN A 19 3.47 8.89 -6.78
C ASN A 19 2.15 8.71 -6.02
N PHE A 20 1.01 8.54 -6.70
CA PHE A 20 -0.31 8.40 -6.07
C PHE A 20 -1.08 7.19 -6.60
N TYR A 21 -1.48 6.33 -5.66
CA TYR A 21 -2.05 5.01 -5.90
C TYR A 21 -3.38 4.86 -5.19
N THR A 22 -4.29 4.10 -5.79
CA THR A 22 -5.58 3.75 -5.19
C THR A 22 -5.89 2.28 -5.37
N ARG A 23 -6.57 1.69 -4.39
CA ARG A 23 -7.13 0.35 -4.46
C ARG A 23 -8.53 0.37 -3.86
N GLU A 24 -9.50 -0.24 -4.53
CA GLU A 24 -10.77 -0.57 -3.90
C GLU A 24 -10.56 -1.75 -2.95
N ALA A 25 -10.93 -1.56 -1.69
CA ALA A 25 -11.05 -2.64 -0.72
C ALA A 25 -12.53 -2.94 -0.52
N ASP A 26 -12.87 -4.20 -0.24
CA ASP A 26 -14.23 -4.62 0.06
C ASP A 26 -14.96 -3.65 0.99
N ALA A 27 -16.25 -3.42 0.73
CA ALA A 27 -17.10 -2.48 1.46
C ALA A 27 -17.10 -2.71 2.99
N GLY A 28 -16.79 -3.92 3.46
CA GLY A 28 -16.64 -4.24 4.89
C GLY A 28 -15.31 -3.87 5.55
N ARG A 29 -14.34 -3.29 4.81
CA ARG A 29 -12.95 -3.08 5.26
C ARG A 29 -12.50 -1.62 5.34
N GLY A 30 -13.44 -0.67 5.34
CA GLY A 30 -13.11 0.76 5.43
C GLY A 30 -12.91 1.46 4.08
N GLY A 31 -13.34 0.82 2.98
CA GLY A 31 -13.38 1.42 1.64
C GLY A 31 -12.02 1.61 1.00
N THR A 32 -11.97 2.48 -0.01
CA THR A 32 -10.79 2.74 -0.85
C THR A 32 -9.53 3.01 -0.02
N VAL A 33 -8.46 2.29 -0.34
CA VAL A 33 -7.12 2.52 0.18
C VAL A 33 -6.39 3.44 -0.78
N PHE A 34 -5.77 4.47 -0.23
CA PHE A 34 -4.94 5.42 -0.96
C PHE A 34 -3.48 5.26 -0.54
N GLY A 35 -2.57 5.46 -1.49
CA GLY A 35 -1.13 5.44 -1.29
C GLY A 35 -0.48 6.67 -1.90
N LEU A 36 0.39 7.31 -1.14
CA LEU A 36 1.24 8.41 -1.59
C LEU A 36 2.69 8.04 -1.29
N THR A 37 3.53 8.06 -2.32
CA THR A 37 4.96 7.80 -2.21
C THR A 37 5.73 9.11 -2.43
N ASN A 38 6.87 9.28 -1.79
CA ASN A 38 7.86 10.25 -2.24
C ASN A 38 9.21 9.54 -2.29
N GLU A 39 9.77 9.47 -3.49
CA GLU A 39 11.06 8.86 -3.77
C GLU A 39 12.11 9.86 -4.26
N ASP A 40 11.72 11.12 -4.45
CA ASP A 40 12.59 12.16 -5.01
C ASP A 40 13.66 12.59 -3.99
N ASP A 41 13.40 12.40 -2.69
CA ASP A 41 14.35 12.66 -1.62
C ASP A 41 14.54 11.41 -0.74
N ARG A 42 15.80 11.05 -0.45
CA ARG A 42 16.08 10.19 0.69
C ARG A 42 15.80 11.02 1.95
N PRO A 43 14.91 10.58 2.86
CA PRO A 43 14.39 9.22 3.01
C PRO A 43 13.07 8.94 2.25
N ARG A 44 12.97 7.71 1.73
CA ARG A 44 11.78 7.16 1.04
C ARG A 44 10.53 7.25 1.90
N LYS A 45 9.53 8.03 1.48
CA LYS A 45 8.32 8.27 2.26
C LYS A 45 7.15 7.50 1.69
N LEU A 46 6.33 6.97 2.60
CA LEU A 46 5.07 6.34 2.25
C LEU A 46 3.99 6.78 3.22
N LEU A 47 2.83 7.10 2.66
CA LEU A 47 1.57 7.23 3.38
C LEU A 47 0.54 6.28 2.75
N LEU A 48 0.02 5.35 3.53
CA LEU A 48 -1.13 4.51 3.22
C LEU A 48 -2.28 4.86 4.16
N TRP A 49 -3.46 5.10 3.61
CA TRP A 49 -4.64 5.46 4.40
C TRP A 49 -5.95 5.01 3.76
N GLN A 50 -7.00 5.00 4.58
CA GLN A 50 -8.39 4.80 4.22
C GLN A 50 -9.22 5.95 4.80
N ALA A 51 -10.53 5.95 4.55
CA ALA A 51 -11.43 6.87 5.22
C ALA A 51 -11.23 6.80 6.75
N GLN A 52 -10.92 7.95 7.36
CA GLN A 52 -10.74 8.13 8.81
C GLN A 52 -9.58 7.33 9.46
N ARG A 53 -8.68 6.72 8.68
CA ARG A 53 -7.61 5.86 9.24
C ARG A 53 -6.32 5.90 8.44
N VAL A 54 -5.21 6.15 9.14
CA VAL A 54 -3.86 5.92 8.61
C VAL A 54 -3.46 4.45 8.86
N LEU A 55 -2.96 3.78 7.82
CA LEU A 55 -2.51 2.38 7.86
C LEU A 55 -1.01 2.27 8.04
N LEU A 56 -0.26 3.13 7.35
CA LEU A 56 1.19 3.21 7.42
C LEU A 56 1.62 4.64 7.07
N GLN A 57 2.46 5.23 7.89
CA GLN A 57 3.12 6.50 7.59
C GLN A 57 4.55 6.41 8.10
N GLY A 58 5.51 6.78 7.27
CA GLY A 58 6.90 6.83 7.72
C GLY A 58 7.86 7.41 6.70
N ASP A 59 8.98 7.86 7.24
CA ASP A 59 10.20 8.14 6.50
C ASP A 59 11.07 6.88 6.53
N ALA A 60 11.71 6.54 5.40
CA ALA A 60 12.51 5.33 5.22
C ALA A 60 11.74 4.01 5.41
N VAL A 61 10.48 3.95 4.95
CA VAL A 61 9.66 2.73 5.03
C VAL A 61 10.30 1.61 4.23
N THR A 62 10.61 0.49 4.88
CA THR A 62 11.21 -0.70 4.25
C THR A 62 10.17 -1.51 3.48
N LEU A 63 10.64 -2.34 2.54
CA LEU A 63 9.80 -3.30 1.82
C LEU A 63 9.03 -4.23 2.78
N ALA A 64 9.72 -4.78 3.79
CA ALA A 64 9.10 -5.69 4.76
C ALA A 64 7.97 -5.01 5.57
N ALA A 65 8.16 -3.74 5.97
CA ALA A 65 7.12 -2.99 6.68
C ALA A 65 5.89 -2.74 5.79
N LEU A 66 6.12 -2.42 4.52
CA LEU A 66 5.05 -2.29 3.52
C LEU A 66 4.29 -3.61 3.35
N GLU A 67 4.99 -4.71 3.07
CA GLU A 67 4.39 -6.03 2.85
C GLU A 67 3.61 -6.51 4.08
N GLN A 68 4.10 -6.24 5.29
CA GLN A 68 3.40 -6.60 6.53
C GLN A 68 2.07 -5.84 6.67
N VAL A 69 2.05 -4.54 6.38
CA VAL A 69 0.81 -3.75 6.44
C VAL A 69 -0.15 -4.16 5.34
N LEU A 70 0.32 -4.30 4.10
CA LEU A 70 -0.48 -4.75 2.98
C LEU A 70 -1.06 -6.15 3.25
N GLY A 71 -0.24 -7.08 3.74
CA GLY A 71 -0.68 -8.40 4.17
C GLY A 71 -1.79 -8.32 5.22
N ARG A 72 -1.68 -7.47 6.23
CA ARG A 72 -2.75 -7.32 7.26
C ARG A 72 -4.05 -6.74 6.70
N VAL A 73 -3.96 -5.74 5.82
CA VAL A 73 -5.13 -5.04 5.28
C VAL A 73 -5.85 -5.90 4.24
N LEU A 74 -5.10 -6.71 3.49
CA LEU A 74 -5.55 -7.45 2.30
C LEU A 74 -5.68 -8.97 2.51
N ALA A 75 -5.17 -9.53 3.62
CA ALA A 75 -5.12 -10.97 3.91
C ALA A 75 -6.42 -11.78 3.72
N PRO A 76 -7.62 -11.20 3.76
CA PRO A 76 -8.83 -12.00 3.56
C PRO A 76 -9.22 -12.22 2.10
N GLU A 77 -8.53 -11.60 1.14
CA GLU A 77 -8.77 -11.79 -0.30
C GLU A 77 -7.62 -12.52 -1.03
N LEU A 78 -6.44 -12.65 -0.42
CA LEU A 78 -5.41 -13.49 -1.02
C LEU A 78 -5.82 -14.95 -0.78
N PRO A 79 -6.05 -15.76 -1.83
CA PRO A 79 -6.19 -17.19 -1.63
C PRO A 79 -4.94 -17.62 -0.86
N ARG A 80 -5.12 -18.19 0.33
CA ARG A 80 -4.03 -18.84 1.05
C ARG A 80 -3.36 -19.73 0.01
N LYS A 81 -2.12 -19.40 -0.37
CA LYS A 81 -1.28 -20.34 -1.10
C LYS A 81 -1.26 -21.58 -0.22
N VAL A 82 -1.98 -22.62 -0.65
CA VAL A 82 -1.87 -23.94 -0.06
C VAL A 82 -0.43 -24.36 -0.29
N ALA A 83 0.20 -24.81 0.79
CA ALA A 83 1.61 -25.16 0.90
C ALA A 83 2.08 -26.12 -0.20
#